data_AF-A0A1J4W254-F1
#
_entry.id   AF-A0A1J4W254-F1
#
_cell.length_a   1.000
_cell.length_b   1.000
_cell.length_c   1.000
_cell.angle_alpha   90.00
_cell.angle_beta   90.00
_cell.angle_gamma   90.00
#
_symmetry.space_group_name_H-M   'P 1'
#
loop_
_entity.id
_entity.type
_entity.pdbx_description
1 polymer ?
#
loop_
_entity_poly.entity_id
_entity_poly.type
_entity_poly.pdbx_seq_one_letter_code
_entity_poly.pdbx_strand_id
1 'polypeptide(L)'
;MVIFNEWLIFSLILLGIWIVIFVFRKSIRKEMFLVSLLTMPFGLTEPLFVPEYWSPPSLFNLAVKTGFDIESLIFCFTVGGIGSVIYELFFRVRHKKMSKNETHNAKHKYHLLSLSSPIIVFIILWLFTELNPIYSASISMFIGGLFAMMCRPDLKKKIIFGGILFLFLYFILFVLFNNIYPYAVETFWNLSALSGILILKVPLEELIFAFTFGMMWSSVYEHIKWYKLS
;
A
#
# COMPACT_ATOMS: atom_id res chain seq x y z
N MET A 1 6.13 30.52 13.10
CA MET A 1 6.73 29.40 12.35
C MET A 1 5.99 28.16 12.82
N VAL A 2 5.17 27.57 11.96
CA VAL A 2 4.21 26.54 12.39
C VAL A 2 4.99 25.23 12.57
N ILE A 3 5.03 24.75 13.82
CA ILE A 3 5.80 23.60 14.32
C ILE A 3 4.94 22.34 14.12
N PHE A 4 4.76 21.90 12.89
CA PHE A 4 3.93 20.73 12.63
C PHE A 4 4.61 19.87 11.58
N ASN A 5 5.15 18.73 12.01
CA ASN A 5 5.71 17.70 11.14
C ASN A 5 4.59 17.20 10.21
N GLU A 6 4.73 17.56 8.94
CA GLU A 6 3.75 17.33 7.88
C GLU A 6 3.52 15.83 7.65
N TRP A 7 4.58 15.03 7.72
CA TRP A 7 4.55 13.59 7.53
C TRP A 7 3.79 12.88 8.65
N LEU A 8 4.03 13.28 9.91
CA LEU A 8 3.33 12.76 11.07
C LEU A 8 1.85 13.12 11.03
N ILE A 9 1.52 14.37 10.72
CA ILE A 9 0.11 14.80 10.65
C ILE A 9 -0.64 14.00 9.60
N PHE A 10 -0.06 13.82 8.41
CA PHE A 10 -0.70 13.07 7.36
C PHE A 10 -0.88 11.59 7.73
N SER A 11 0.16 10.99 8.32
CA SER A 11 0.09 9.62 8.86
C SER A 11 -1.01 9.46 9.91
N LEU A 12 -1.20 10.46 10.79
CA LEU A 12 -2.26 10.46 11.79
C LEU A 12 -3.66 10.70 11.21
N ILE A 13 -3.80 11.54 10.17
CA ILE A 13 -5.07 11.73 9.46
C ILE A 13 -5.52 10.42 8.82
N LEU A 14 -4.61 9.75 8.10
CA LEU A 14 -4.85 8.43 7.55
C LEU A 14 -5.27 7.44 8.66
N LEU A 15 -4.55 7.45 9.80
CA LEU A 15 -4.88 6.58 10.94
C LEU A 15 -6.28 6.90 11.48
N GLY A 16 -6.68 8.17 11.50
CA GLY A 16 -8.04 8.59 11.85
C GLY A 16 -9.09 7.97 10.93
N ILE A 17 -8.87 7.98 9.60
CA ILE A 17 -9.75 7.32 8.62
C ILE A 17 -9.83 5.81 8.91
N TRP A 18 -8.69 5.17 9.18
CA TRP A 18 -8.64 3.76 9.57
C TRP A 18 -9.45 3.50 10.83
N ILE A 19 -9.31 4.31 11.88
CA ILE A 19 -10.05 4.17 13.15
C ILE A 19 -11.55 4.30 12.90
N VAL A 20 -11.98 5.28 12.11
CA VAL A 20 -13.40 5.47 11.75
C VAL A 20 -13.95 4.22 11.08
N ILE A 21 -13.27 3.71 10.03
CA ILE A 21 -13.71 2.49 9.34
C ILE A 21 -13.75 1.31 10.32
N PHE A 22 -12.70 1.13 11.11
CA PHE A 22 -12.59 0.06 12.07
C PHE A 22 -13.73 0.10 13.10
N VAL A 23 -14.05 1.27 13.66
CA VAL A 23 -15.13 1.44 14.64
C VAL A 23 -16.50 1.16 14.02
N PHE A 24 -16.80 1.71 12.85
CA PHE A 24 -18.15 1.60 12.28
C PHE A 24 -18.42 0.30 11.51
N ARG A 25 -17.40 -0.34 10.91
CA ARG A 25 -17.56 -1.51 10.03
C ARG A 25 -17.12 -2.81 10.70
N LYS A 26 -17.91 -3.27 11.68
CA LYS A 26 -17.61 -4.47 12.49
C LYS A 26 -17.31 -5.74 11.70
N SER A 27 -17.94 -5.94 10.54
CA SER A 27 -17.81 -7.16 9.74
C SER A 27 -16.42 -7.37 9.13
N ILE A 28 -15.66 -6.29 8.89
CA ILE A 28 -14.36 -6.31 8.19
C ILE A 28 -13.17 -6.05 9.11
N ARG A 29 -13.39 -5.85 10.42
CA ARG A 29 -12.31 -5.52 11.40
C ARG A 29 -11.18 -6.53 11.43
N LYS A 30 -11.51 -7.83 11.34
CA LYS A 30 -10.51 -8.91 11.41
C LYS A 30 -9.58 -8.90 10.21
N GLU A 31 -10.13 -8.62 9.03
CA GLU A 31 -9.36 -8.44 7.81
C GLU A 31 -8.48 -7.20 7.92
N MET A 32 -9.11 -6.06 8.18
CA MET A 32 -8.45 -4.77 8.30
C MET A 32 -7.26 -4.82 9.25
N PHE A 33 -7.46 -5.31 10.48
CA PHE A 33 -6.41 -5.36 11.49
C PHE A 33 -5.29 -6.35 11.13
N LEU A 34 -5.63 -7.53 10.61
CA LEU A 34 -4.61 -8.52 10.23
C LEU A 34 -3.72 -7.97 9.12
N VAL A 35 -4.30 -7.38 8.07
CA VAL A 35 -3.51 -6.85 6.96
C VAL A 35 -2.73 -5.60 7.38
N SER A 36 -3.27 -4.77 8.28
CA SER A 36 -2.52 -3.65 8.89
C SER A 36 -1.26 -4.15 9.60
N LEU A 37 -1.36 -5.22 10.40
CA LEU A 37 -0.20 -5.82 11.06
C LEU A 37 0.80 -6.46 10.10
N LEU A 38 0.34 -7.03 8.98
CA LEU A 38 1.23 -7.61 7.96
C LEU A 38 1.97 -6.54 7.15
N THR A 39 1.37 -5.37 6.98
CA THR A 39 1.95 -4.26 6.20
C THR A 39 2.83 -3.35 7.03
N MET A 40 2.54 -3.18 8.33
CA MET A 40 3.32 -2.32 9.23
C MET A 40 4.84 -2.56 9.17
N PRO A 41 5.39 -3.79 9.14
CA PRO A 41 6.84 -4.01 9.08
C PRO A 41 7.51 -3.46 7.83
N PHE A 42 6.77 -3.22 6.74
CA PHE A 42 7.34 -2.58 5.56
C PHE A 42 7.77 -1.13 5.82
N GLY A 43 7.25 -0.47 6.87
CA GLY A 43 7.79 0.83 7.31
C GLY A 43 9.24 0.75 7.80
N LEU A 44 9.74 -0.43 8.17
CA LEU A 44 11.17 -0.63 8.48
C LEU A 44 12.05 -0.60 7.23
N THR A 45 11.46 -0.63 6.03
CA THR A 45 12.20 -0.54 4.76
C THR A 45 12.46 0.89 4.31
N GLU A 46 12.00 1.90 5.07
CA GLU A 46 12.23 3.33 4.80
C GLU A 46 13.70 3.69 4.48
N PRO A 47 14.72 3.08 5.12
CA PRO A 47 16.11 3.37 4.76
C PRO A 47 16.51 2.99 3.34
N LEU A 48 15.70 2.21 2.64
CA LEU A 48 15.90 1.92 1.21
C LEU A 48 15.39 3.06 0.32
N PHE A 49 14.50 3.92 0.84
CA PHE A 49 13.80 4.96 0.11
C PHE A 49 14.38 6.37 0.39
N VAL A 50 14.91 6.59 1.59
CA VAL A 50 15.53 7.85 1.99
C VAL A 50 17.06 7.79 1.82
N PRO A 51 17.69 8.75 1.12
CA PRO A 51 17.13 9.98 0.53
C PRO A 51 16.81 9.88 -0.98
N GLU A 52 17.04 8.73 -1.63
CA GLU A 52 17.04 8.64 -3.09
C GLU A 52 15.67 8.96 -3.71
N TYR A 53 14.59 8.46 -3.12
CA TYR A 53 13.21 8.74 -3.54
C TYR A 53 12.69 10.04 -2.94
N TRP A 54 12.91 10.23 -1.64
CA TRP A 54 12.39 11.38 -0.90
C TRP A 54 13.09 11.56 0.45
N SER A 55 12.86 12.69 1.12
CA SER A 55 13.42 13.04 2.42
C SER A 55 12.37 13.83 3.24
N PRO A 56 11.47 13.14 3.95
CA PRO A 56 10.39 13.80 4.68
C PRO A 56 10.89 14.45 5.99
N PRO A 57 10.19 15.49 6.47
CA PRO A 57 10.29 15.88 7.87
C PRO A 57 9.81 14.70 8.72
N SER A 58 10.56 14.36 9.77
CA SER A 58 10.27 13.20 10.62
C SER A 58 10.45 13.55 12.10
N LEU A 59 9.78 12.80 12.97
CA LEU A 59 9.80 13.05 14.40
C LEU A 59 11.26 12.89 14.90
N PHE A 60 11.75 13.90 15.63
CA PHE A 60 13.16 13.99 16.06
C PHE A 60 14.22 14.04 14.94
N ASN A 61 13.78 14.31 13.70
CA ASN A 61 14.59 14.26 12.47
C ASN A 61 15.24 12.88 12.25
N LEU A 62 14.53 11.80 12.58
CA LEU A 62 15.05 10.43 12.44
C LEU A 62 15.37 10.08 10.98
N ALA A 63 14.50 10.44 10.02
CA ALA A 63 14.71 10.11 8.60
C ALA A 63 16.04 10.67 8.09
N VAL A 64 16.34 11.94 8.40
CA VAL A 64 17.61 12.57 8.00
C VAL A 64 18.82 11.98 8.73
N LYS A 65 18.65 11.55 9.99
CA LYS A 65 19.77 11.03 10.80
C LYS A 65 20.08 9.57 10.56
N THR A 66 19.07 8.76 10.24
CA THR A 66 19.17 7.29 10.21
C THR A 66 18.53 6.65 8.99
N GLY A 67 17.89 7.41 8.11
CA GLY A 67 17.09 6.90 6.98
C GLY A 67 15.74 6.29 7.39
N PHE A 68 15.36 6.36 8.67
CA PHE A 68 14.18 5.70 9.21
C PHE A 68 13.26 6.69 9.92
N ASP A 69 11.94 6.47 9.91
CA ASP A 69 10.99 7.22 10.71
C ASP A 69 9.83 6.34 11.24
N ILE A 70 9.20 6.81 12.32
CA ILE A 70 8.11 6.07 13.00
C ILE A 70 6.80 6.22 12.20
N GLU A 71 6.67 7.34 11.51
CA GLU A 71 5.55 7.69 10.66
C GLU A 71 5.33 6.65 9.55
N SER A 72 6.38 6.09 8.95
CA SER A 72 6.27 5.01 7.96
C SER A 72 5.66 3.74 8.52
N LEU A 73 5.87 3.40 9.80
CA LEU A 73 5.16 2.29 10.44
C LEU A 73 3.65 2.57 10.55
N ILE A 74 3.30 3.81 10.95
CA ILE A 74 1.90 4.25 11.06
C ILE A 74 1.24 4.25 9.68
N PHE A 75 1.92 4.83 8.69
CA PHE A 75 1.49 4.89 7.30
C PHE A 75 1.23 3.49 6.77
N CYS A 76 2.23 2.59 6.80
CA CYS A 76 2.11 1.24 6.28
C CYS A 76 0.99 0.45 6.97
N PHE A 77 0.89 0.49 8.31
CA PHE A 77 -0.21 -0.11 9.06
C PHE A 77 -1.56 0.36 8.52
N THR A 78 -1.68 1.67 8.36
CA THR A 78 -2.93 2.33 8.01
C THR A 78 -3.35 2.06 6.57
N VAL A 79 -2.44 2.24 5.61
CA VAL A 79 -2.74 2.00 4.19
C VAL A 79 -3.03 0.54 3.91
N GLY A 80 -2.35 -0.40 4.58
CA GLY A 80 -2.63 -1.83 4.43
C GLY A 80 -4.01 -2.22 4.92
N GLY A 81 -4.41 -1.69 6.10
CA GLY A 81 -5.76 -1.88 6.61
C GLY A 81 -6.82 -1.33 5.67
N ILE A 82 -6.70 -0.08 5.25
CA ILE A 82 -7.68 0.55 4.36
C ILE A 82 -7.71 -0.16 3.00
N GLY A 83 -6.54 -0.42 2.40
CA GLY A 83 -6.42 -1.07 1.09
C GLY A 83 -6.99 -2.48 1.04
N SER A 84 -6.90 -3.25 2.13
CA SER A 84 -7.51 -4.59 2.19
C SER A 84 -9.04 -4.56 2.12
N VAL A 85 -9.67 -3.57 2.76
CA VAL A 85 -11.14 -3.54 2.93
C VAL A 85 -11.86 -2.54 2.04
N ILE A 86 -11.14 -1.70 1.28
CA ILE A 86 -11.76 -0.62 0.51
C ILE A 86 -12.80 -1.15 -0.48
N TYR A 87 -12.59 -2.33 -1.04
CA TYR A 87 -13.56 -2.97 -1.92
C TYR A 87 -14.88 -3.28 -1.19
N GLU A 88 -14.82 -3.85 0.01
CA GLU A 88 -15.97 -4.15 0.88
C GLU A 88 -16.73 -2.90 1.35
N LEU A 89 -16.06 -1.73 1.34
CA LEU A 89 -16.72 -0.47 1.68
C LEU A 89 -17.71 -0.05 0.59
N PHE A 90 -17.37 -0.27 -0.68
CA PHE A 90 -18.18 0.10 -1.85
C PHE A 90 -19.09 -1.03 -2.33
N PHE A 91 -18.63 -2.28 -2.22
CA PHE A 91 -19.37 -3.46 -2.69
C PHE A 91 -19.85 -4.28 -1.50
N ARG A 92 -21.15 -4.62 -1.52
CA ARG A 92 -21.74 -5.50 -0.50
C ARG A 92 -21.38 -6.95 -0.78
N VAL A 93 -20.28 -7.41 -0.21
CA VAL A 93 -19.82 -8.80 -0.31
C VAL A 93 -19.70 -9.45 1.06
N ARG A 94 -19.73 -10.78 1.09
CA ARG A 94 -19.49 -11.57 2.31
C ARG A 94 -18.37 -12.58 2.09
N HIS A 95 -17.53 -12.79 3.11
CA HIS A 95 -16.57 -13.88 3.10
C HIS A 95 -17.26 -15.21 3.29
N LYS A 96 -17.02 -16.13 2.36
CA LYS A 96 -17.43 -17.53 2.46
C LYS A 96 -16.18 -18.40 2.47
N LYS A 97 -16.07 -19.29 3.45
CA LYS A 97 -14.92 -20.21 3.55
C LYS A 97 -14.90 -21.14 2.34
N MET A 98 -13.72 -21.32 1.75
CA MET A 98 -13.53 -22.29 0.67
C MET A 98 -13.58 -23.72 1.23
N SER A 99 -14.14 -24.64 0.44
CA SER A 99 -14.12 -26.06 0.78
C SER A 99 -12.71 -26.64 0.61
N LYS A 100 -12.41 -27.75 1.31
CA LYS A 100 -11.09 -28.42 1.21
C LYS A 100 -10.76 -28.80 -0.24
N ASN A 101 -11.75 -29.30 -0.99
CA ASN A 101 -11.54 -29.69 -2.39
C ASN A 101 -11.18 -28.49 -3.27
N GLU A 102 -11.79 -27.33 -3.04
CA GLU A 102 -11.44 -26.10 -3.75
C GLU A 102 -9.99 -25.68 -3.44
N THR A 103 -9.53 -25.80 -2.19
CA THR A 103 -8.16 -25.41 -1.80
C THR A 103 -7.06 -26.31 -2.39
N HIS A 104 -7.40 -27.53 -2.82
CA HIS A 104 -6.47 -28.47 -3.45
C HIS A 104 -6.38 -28.32 -4.98
N ASN A 105 -7.03 -27.31 -5.57
CA ASN A 105 -6.90 -27.03 -7.00
C ASN A 105 -5.44 -26.80 -7.41
N ALA A 106 -5.04 -27.28 -8.60
CA ALA A 106 -3.68 -27.14 -9.12
C ALA A 106 -3.15 -25.69 -9.10
N LYS A 107 -4.02 -24.69 -9.30
CA LYS A 107 -3.65 -23.26 -9.24
C LYS A 107 -3.12 -22.83 -7.87
N HIS A 108 -3.58 -23.49 -6.81
CA HIS A 108 -3.18 -23.20 -5.44
C HIS A 108 -1.83 -23.82 -5.04
N LYS A 109 -1.22 -24.64 -5.91
CA LYS A 109 0.19 -25.04 -5.74
C LYS A 109 1.13 -23.82 -5.71
N TYR A 110 0.75 -22.74 -6.39
CA TYR A 110 1.52 -21.51 -6.49
C TYR A 110 1.11 -20.44 -5.48
N HIS A 111 0.30 -20.79 -4.48
CA HIS A 111 -0.26 -19.82 -3.54
C HIS A 111 0.82 -19.10 -2.71
N LEU A 112 1.83 -19.84 -2.24
CA LEU A 112 2.96 -19.24 -1.55
C LEU A 112 3.77 -18.33 -2.48
N LEU A 113 4.03 -18.79 -3.70
CA LEU A 113 4.75 -18.01 -4.71
C LEU A 113 4.00 -16.72 -5.06
N SER A 114 2.67 -16.78 -5.16
CA SER A 114 1.84 -15.60 -5.40
C SER A 114 2.04 -14.56 -4.29
N LEU A 115 1.97 -14.97 -3.02
CA LEU A 115 2.11 -14.06 -1.89
C LEU A 115 3.55 -13.54 -1.70
N SER A 116 4.56 -14.37 -1.98
CA SER A 116 5.97 -13.97 -1.82
C SER A 116 6.54 -13.24 -3.04
N SER A 117 5.85 -13.28 -4.19
CA SER A 117 6.36 -12.70 -5.43
C SER A 117 6.76 -11.22 -5.36
N PRO A 118 6.03 -10.30 -4.68
CA PRO A 118 6.51 -8.92 -4.57
C PRO A 118 7.87 -8.81 -3.89
N ILE A 119 8.09 -9.59 -2.83
CA ILE A 119 9.35 -9.56 -2.07
C ILE A 119 10.48 -10.11 -2.95
N ILE A 120 10.24 -11.23 -3.64
CA ILE A 120 11.23 -11.84 -4.53
C ILE A 120 11.60 -10.89 -5.67
N VAL A 121 10.60 -10.31 -6.35
CA VAL A 121 10.82 -9.37 -7.44
C VAL A 121 11.53 -8.11 -6.94
N PHE A 122 11.18 -7.62 -5.74
CA PHE A 122 11.80 -6.41 -5.19
C PHE A 122 13.28 -6.63 -4.92
N ILE A 123 13.63 -7.76 -4.29
CA ILE A 123 15.02 -8.13 -4.03
C ILE A 123 15.80 -8.27 -5.35
N ILE A 124 15.22 -8.89 -6.37
CA ILE A 124 15.87 -9.02 -7.69
C ILE A 124 16.10 -7.63 -8.31
N LEU A 125 15.10 -6.76 -8.34
CA LEU A 125 15.26 -5.41 -8.89
C LEU A 125 16.28 -4.60 -8.10
N TRP A 126 16.24 -4.67 -6.77
CA TRP A 126 17.16 -3.95 -5.91
C TRP A 126 18.62 -4.42 -6.04
N LEU A 127 18.87 -5.71 -6.25
CA LEU A 127 20.23 -6.25 -6.39
C LEU A 127 20.82 -6.08 -7.79
N PHE A 128 19.98 -6.06 -8.83
CA PHE A 128 20.44 -6.14 -10.23
C PHE A 128 20.12 -4.90 -11.07
N THR A 129 19.50 -3.87 -10.49
CA THR A 129 19.18 -2.62 -11.20
C THR A 129 19.45 -1.40 -10.32
N GLU A 130 19.61 -0.24 -10.94
CA GLU A 130 19.74 1.06 -10.27
C GLU A 130 18.39 1.80 -10.22
N LEU A 131 17.27 1.08 -10.32
CA LEU A 131 15.95 1.69 -10.30
C LEU A 131 15.68 2.35 -8.95
N ASN A 132 15.08 3.54 -9.00
CA ASN A 132 14.59 4.19 -7.79
C ASN A 132 13.65 3.22 -7.03
N PRO A 133 13.80 3.09 -5.70
CA PRO A 133 13.02 2.19 -4.86
C PRO A 133 11.50 2.25 -5.08
N ILE A 134 10.93 3.42 -5.39
CA ILE A 134 9.49 3.56 -5.65
C ILE A 134 9.04 2.80 -6.90
N TYR A 135 9.88 2.75 -7.95
CA TYR A 135 9.61 1.96 -9.15
C TYR A 135 9.75 0.47 -8.84
N SER A 136 10.81 0.07 -8.13
CA SER A 136 11.01 -1.32 -7.71
C SER A 136 9.83 -1.84 -6.88
N ALA A 137 9.36 -1.06 -5.89
CA ALA A 137 8.20 -1.39 -5.09
C ALA A 137 6.92 -1.52 -5.94
N SER A 138 6.68 -0.54 -6.82
CA SER A 138 5.49 -0.52 -7.67
C SER A 138 5.45 -1.70 -8.65
N ILE A 139 6.56 -2.00 -9.32
CA ILE A 139 6.67 -3.13 -10.26
C ILE A 139 6.45 -4.46 -9.51
N SER A 140 7.07 -4.61 -8.33
CA SER A 140 6.90 -5.80 -7.49
C SER A 140 5.47 -6.03 -7.05
N MET A 141 4.78 -4.98 -6.58
CA MET A 141 3.39 -5.09 -6.17
C MET A 141 2.46 -5.35 -7.36
N PHE A 142 2.74 -4.76 -8.52
CA PHE A 142 2.00 -5.04 -9.74
C PHE A 142 2.10 -6.52 -10.13
N ILE A 143 3.32 -7.07 -10.18
CA ILE A 143 3.56 -8.49 -10.48
C ILE A 143 2.88 -9.39 -9.43
N GLY A 144 2.95 -9.02 -8.15
CA GLY A 144 2.20 -9.70 -7.09
C GLY A 144 0.70 -9.74 -7.32
N GLY A 145 0.12 -8.60 -7.70
CA GLY A 145 -1.29 -8.51 -8.08
C GLY A 145 -1.64 -9.39 -9.29
N LEU A 146 -0.77 -9.45 -10.30
CA LEU A 146 -0.95 -10.34 -11.46
C LEU A 146 -0.93 -11.82 -11.04
N PHE A 147 0.05 -12.23 -10.24
CA PHE A 147 0.15 -13.60 -9.75
C PHE A 147 -1.03 -13.96 -8.83
N ALA A 148 -1.49 -13.01 -8.01
CA ALA A 148 -2.69 -13.18 -7.20
C ALA A 148 -3.93 -13.41 -8.07
N MET A 149 -4.10 -12.66 -9.16
CA MET A 149 -5.20 -12.90 -10.11
C MET A 149 -5.11 -14.25 -10.82
N MET A 150 -3.90 -14.71 -11.16
CA MET A 150 -3.69 -16.01 -11.80
C MET A 150 -3.98 -17.17 -10.83
N CYS A 151 -3.56 -17.04 -9.56
CA CYS A 151 -3.77 -18.05 -8.52
C CYS A 151 -5.21 -18.04 -7.97
N ARG A 152 -5.82 -16.85 -7.85
CA ARG A 152 -7.19 -16.61 -7.35
C ARG A 152 -8.05 -15.84 -8.36
N PRO A 153 -8.45 -16.47 -9.48
CA PRO A 153 -9.33 -15.83 -10.47
C PRO A 153 -10.68 -15.36 -9.90
N ASP A 154 -11.14 -15.99 -8.81
CA ASP A 154 -12.35 -15.60 -8.09
C ASP A 154 -12.23 -14.21 -7.43
N LEU A 155 -11.02 -13.74 -7.15
CA LEU A 155 -10.74 -12.43 -6.55
C LEU A 155 -10.37 -11.36 -7.58
N LYS A 156 -10.35 -11.67 -8.89
CA LYS A 156 -9.90 -10.74 -9.94
C LYS A 156 -10.59 -9.38 -9.88
N LYS A 157 -11.90 -9.36 -9.62
CA LYS A 157 -12.66 -8.11 -9.47
C LYS A 157 -12.19 -7.32 -8.25
N LYS A 158 -12.03 -7.98 -7.10
CA LYS A 158 -11.53 -7.33 -5.87
C LYS A 158 -10.14 -6.73 -6.08
N ILE A 159 -9.25 -7.43 -6.79
CA ILE A 159 -7.89 -6.96 -7.08
C ILE A 159 -7.91 -5.71 -7.96
N ILE A 160 -8.62 -5.74 -9.10
CA ILE A 160 -8.66 -4.61 -10.04
C ILE A 160 -9.35 -3.39 -9.41
N PHE A 161 -10.55 -3.58 -8.85
CA PHE A 161 -11.29 -2.48 -8.24
C PHE A 161 -10.65 -2.02 -6.92
N GLY A 162 -9.98 -2.90 -6.18
CA GLY A 162 -9.18 -2.53 -5.00
C GLY A 162 -8.06 -1.57 -5.38
N GLY A 163 -7.31 -1.87 -6.45
CA GLY A 163 -6.30 -0.95 -7.01
C GLY A 163 -6.88 0.40 -7.43
N ILE A 164 -7.97 0.40 -8.19
CA ILE A 164 -8.63 1.63 -8.66
C ILE A 164 -9.16 2.47 -7.49
N LEU A 165 -9.88 1.85 -6.55
CA LEU A 165 -10.46 2.54 -5.41
C LEU A 165 -9.37 3.11 -4.49
N PHE A 166 -8.29 2.35 -4.25
CA PHE A 166 -7.19 2.83 -3.43
C PHE A 166 -6.44 3.97 -4.11
N LEU A 167 -6.19 3.89 -5.42
CA LEU A 167 -5.65 5.00 -6.21
C LEU A 167 -6.49 6.26 -6.04
N PHE A 168 -7.83 6.18 -6.21
CA PHE A 168 -8.70 7.34 -6.06
C PHE A 168 -8.67 7.92 -4.64
N LEU A 169 -8.73 7.07 -3.63
CA LEU A 169 -8.63 7.50 -2.24
C LEU A 169 -7.30 8.22 -1.97
N TYR A 170 -6.20 7.59 -2.36
CA TYR A 170 -4.85 8.12 -2.15
C TYR A 170 -4.67 9.44 -2.89
N PHE A 171 -5.11 9.52 -4.15
CA PHE A 171 -5.04 10.74 -4.96
C PHE A 171 -5.80 11.90 -4.31
N ILE A 172 -7.04 11.67 -3.84
CA ILE A 172 -7.83 12.71 -3.16
C ILE A 172 -7.11 13.19 -1.90
N LEU A 173 -6.60 12.27 -1.09
CA LEU A 173 -5.90 12.62 0.15
C LEU A 173 -4.60 13.38 -0.12
N PHE A 174 -3.86 13.00 -1.17
CA PHE A 174 -2.63 13.68 -1.56
C PHE A 174 -2.92 15.08 -2.13
N VAL A 175 -3.99 15.25 -2.92
CA VAL A 175 -4.42 16.58 -3.37
C VAL A 175 -4.80 17.46 -2.18
N LEU A 176 -5.51 16.93 -1.18
CA LEU A 176 -5.80 17.67 0.06
C LEU A 176 -4.51 18.05 0.81
N PHE A 177 -3.58 17.12 0.92
CA PHE A 177 -2.25 17.38 1.51
C PHE A 177 -1.52 18.51 0.79
N ASN A 178 -1.47 18.48 -0.55
CA ASN A 178 -0.83 19.53 -1.36
C ASN A 178 -1.53 20.89 -1.27
N ASN A 179 -2.82 20.94 -0.94
CA ASN A 179 -3.50 22.21 -0.70
C ASN A 179 -3.14 22.81 0.67
N ILE A 180 -2.90 21.95 1.67
CA ILE A 180 -2.47 22.38 3.01
C ILE A 180 -0.98 22.72 3.04
N TYR A 181 -0.15 21.96 2.32
CA TYR A 181 1.30 22.10 2.23
C TYR A 181 1.78 22.25 0.77
N PRO A 182 1.60 23.44 0.15
CA PRO A 182 1.81 23.63 -1.29
C PRO A 182 3.21 23.34 -1.83
N TYR A 183 4.24 23.39 -0.98
CA TYR A 183 5.64 23.21 -1.35
C TYR A 183 6.21 21.86 -0.90
N ALA A 184 5.41 20.99 -0.28
CA ALA A 184 5.89 19.72 0.29
C ALA A 184 6.50 18.82 -0.79
N VAL A 185 5.86 18.68 -1.95
CA VAL A 185 6.36 17.84 -3.05
C VAL A 185 7.70 18.33 -3.58
N GLU A 186 7.82 19.64 -3.81
CA GLU A 186 9.06 20.25 -4.32
C GLU A 186 10.21 20.19 -3.29
N THR A 187 9.88 20.10 -2.00
CA THR A 187 10.87 20.10 -0.91
C THR A 187 11.30 18.69 -0.52
N PHE A 188 10.37 17.74 -0.46
CA PHE A 188 10.62 16.43 0.13
C PHE A 188 10.82 15.33 -0.93
N TRP A 189 10.19 15.41 -2.10
CA TRP A 189 10.37 14.40 -3.15
C TRP A 189 11.56 14.76 -4.03
N ASN A 190 12.41 13.77 -4.31
CA ASN A 190 13.52 13.96 -5.22
C ASN A 190 13.04 13.87 -6.68
N LEU A 191 12.38 14.93 -7.17
CA LEU A 191 11.78 14.94 -8.50
C LEU A 191 12.79 14.66 -9.64
N SER A 192 14.08 14.93 -9.43
CA SER A 192 15.14 14.61 -10.40
C SER A 192 15.49 13.12 -10.49
N ALA A 193 15.22 12.36 -9.42
CA ALA A 193 15.34 10.90 -9.42
C ALA A 193 14.04 10.19 -9.86
N LEU A 194 12.99 10.95 -10.16
CA LEU A 194 11.68 10.51 -10.63
C LEU A 194 11.43 11.00 -12.06
N SER A 195 10.24 10.74 -12.60
CA SER A 195 9.87 11.20 -13.95
C SER A 195 9.69 12.71 -14.05
N GLY A 196 9.50 13.39 -12.92
CA GLY A 196 9.12 14.81 -12.85
C GLY A 196 7.68 15.11 -13.31
N ILE A 197 6.89 14.08 -13.66
CA ILE A 197 5.51 14.26 -14.12
C ILE A 197 4.59 14.46 -12.91
N LEU A 198 3.86 15.58 -12.88
CA LEU A 198 2.92 15.92 -11.83
C LEU A 198 1.48 15.98 -12.36
N ILE A 199 0.55 15.30 -11.68
CA ILE A 199 -0.89 15.37 -11.95
C ILE A 199 -1.54 16.08 -10.75
N LEU A 200 -2.04 17.31 -10.95
CA LEU A 200 -2.53 18.17 -9.86
C LEU A 200 -1.53 18.27 -8.69
N LYS A 201 -0.25 18.48 -9.02
CA LYS A 201 0.89 18.51 -8.08
C LYS A 201 1.22 17.18 -7.38
N VAL A 202 0.57 16.07 -7.73
CA VAL A 202 0.90 14.74 -7.22
C VAL A 202 1.88 14.06 -8.18
N PRO A 203 3.03 13.56 -7.72
CA PRO A 203 3.95 12.80 -8.57
C PRO A 203 3.27 11.58 -9.19
N LEU A 204 3.57 11.28 -10.45
CA LEU A 204 3.02 10.11 -11.15
C LEU A 204 3.33 8.81 -10.40
N GLU A 205 4.51 8.72 -9.80
CA GLU A 205 5.00 7.56 -9.05
C GLU A 205 4.12 7.24 -7.83
N GLU A 206 3.59 8.26 -7.16
CA GLU A 206 2.61 8.10 -6.07
C GLU A 206 1.33 7.40 -6.55
N LEU A 207 0.87 7.73 -7.75
CA LEU A 207 -0.35 7.15 -8.32
C LEU A 207 -0.11 5.70 -8.75
N ILE A 208 1.05 5.43 -9.35
CA ILE A 208 1.46 4.06 -9.70
C ILE A 208 1.60 3.22 -8.43
N PHE A 209 2.26 3.75 -7.39
CA PHE A 209 2.37 3.10 -6.09
C PHE A 209 1.00 2.80 -5.51
N ALA A 210 0.10 3.79 -5.43
CA ALA A 210 -1.22 3.60 -4.86
C ALA A 210 -2.03 2.52 -5.61
N PHE A 211 -2.05 2.58 -6.95
CA PHE A 211 -2.76 1.58 -7.75
C PHE A 211 -2.23 0.16 -7.51
N THR A 212 -0.91 -0.01 -7.60
CA THR A 212 -0.25 -1.32 -7.48
C THR A 212 -0.32 -1.86 -6.05
N PHE A 213 -0.22 -0.99 -5.04
CA PHE A 213 -0.45 -1.31 -3.64
C PHE A 213 -1.86 -1.85 -3.41
N GLY A 214 -2.89 -1.14 -3.91
CA GLY A 214 -4.27 -1.58 -3.81
C GLY A 214 -4.53 -2.91 -4.54
N MET A 215 -3.89 -3.14 -5.69
CA MET A 215 -3.97 -4.44 -6.37
C MET A 215 -3.40 -5.57 -5.51
N MET A 216 -2.20 -5.39 -4.96
CA MET A 216 -1.54 -6.42 -4.17
C MET A 216 -2.29 -6.70 -2.87
N TRP A 217 -2.54 -5.68 -2.06
CA TRP A 217 -2.99 -5.83 -0.68
C TRP A 217 -4.49 -6.05 -0.52
N SER A 218 -5.30 -5.72 -1.52
CA SER A 218 -6.76 -5.92 -1.46
C SER A 218 -7.15 -7.39 -1.28
N SER A 219 -6.38 -8.36 -1.77
CA SER A 219 -6.78 -9.78 -1.77
C SER A 219 -6.02 -10.67 -0.78
N VAL A 220 -5.06 -10.11 -0.05
CA VAL A 220 -4.13 -10.87 0.81
C VAL A 220 -4.88 -11.63 1.91
N TYR A 221 -5.92 -11.02 2.48
CA TYR A 221 -6.71 -11.65 3.54
C TYR A 221 -7.42 -12.92 3.06
N GLU A 222 -8.11 -12.84 1.94
CA GLU A 222 -8.79 -13.97 1.30
C GLU A 222 -7.83 -15.07 0.87
N HIS A 223 -6.63 -14.68 0.43
CA HIS A 223 -5.54 -15.60 0.12
C HIS A 223 -5.15 -16.38 1.38
N ILE A 224 -4.69 -15.69 2.43
CA ILE A 224 -4.17 -16.32 3.65
C ILE A 224 -5.24 -17.15 4.38
N LYS A 225 -6.49 -16.66 4.42
CA LYS A 225 -7.57 -17.30 5.18
C LYS A 225 -8.45 -18.26 4.36
N TRP A 226 -8.18 -18.43 3.07
CA TRP A 226 -8.98 -19.27 2.17
C TRP A 226 -10.46 -18.88 2.15
N TYR A 227 -10.72 -17.59 1.95
CA TYR A 227 -12.08 -17.07 1.76
C TYR A 227 -12.32 -16.73 0.29
N LYS A 228 -13.54 -16.95 -0.17
CA LYS A 228 -14.08 -16.39 -1.41
C LYS A 228 -15.13 -15.32 -1.07
N LEU A 229 -15.44 -14.47 -2.04
CA LEU A 229 -16.48 -13.46 -1.91
C LEU A 229 -17.81 -14.01 -2.47
N SER A 230 -18.90 -13.77 -1.75
CA SER A 230 -20.28 -14.08 -2.17
C SER A 230 -21.17 -12.86 -2.08
#